data_AF-B5X725-F1
#
_entry.id   AF-B5X725-F1
#
_cell.length_a   1.000
_cell.length_b   1.000
_cell.length_c   1.000
_cell.angle_alpha   90.00
_cell.angle_beta   90.00
_cell.angle_gamma   90.00
#
_symmetry.space_group_name_H-M   'P 1'
#
loop_
_entity.id
_entity.type
_entity.pdbx_description
1 polymer ?
#
loop_
_entity_poly.entity_id
_entity_poly.type
_entity_poly.pdbx_seq_one_letter_code
_entity_poly.pdbx_strand_id
1 'polypeptide(L)'
;MERELDKINLEMELLKLEKESADVTHKFYLSQRFTSLQQFTSHLHDVLREQASLRRRLMEPLCQTSLPVEADLHRYVVEVMRMVVDFIENLEAKISTVRSIPTIDDSMSNLNNGVAQLLAQVTEVERLSKQILQWRSQNSSTSINDITT
;
A
#
# COMPACT_ATOMS: atom_id res chain seq x y z
N MET A 1 18.59 -23.59 -96.34
CA MET A 1 19.54 -22.74 -95.62
C MET A 1 18.81 -21.60 -94.90
N GLU A 2 18.07 -20.70 -95.58
CA GLU A 2 17.30 -19.63 -94.91
C GLU A 2 16.30 -20.13 -93.85
N ARG A 3 15.44 -21.10 -94.19
CA ARG A 3 14.48 -21.69 -93.24
C ARG A 3 15.12 -22.33 -92.00
N GLU A 4 16.36 -22.81 -92.11
CA GLU A 4 17.08 -23.38 -90.96
C GLU A 4 17.66 -22.28 -90.08
N LEU A 5 18.13 -21.19 -90.68
CA LEU A 5 18.60 -20.01 -89.97
C LEU A 5 17.46 -19.34 -89.18
N ASP A 6 16.28 -19.22 -89.80
CA ASP A 6 15.08 -18.68 -89.15
C ASP A 6 14.66 -19.53 -87.95
N LYS A 7 14.72 -20.86 -88.10
CA LYS A 7 14.42 -21.80 -87.00
C LYS A 7 15.38 -21.63 -85.83
N ILE A 8 16.69 -21.53 -86.11
CA ILE A 8 17.72 -21.36 -85.07
C ILE A 8 17.55 -20.01 -84.36
N ASN A 9 17.22 -18.94 -85.08
CA ASN A 9 16.93 -17.64 -84.47
C ASN A 9 15.71 -17.70 -83.55
N LEU A 10 14.66 -18.41 -83.95
CA LEU A 10 13.47 -18.58 -83.11
C LEU A 10 13.76 -19.37 -81.82
N GLU A 11 14.56 -20.42 -81.91
CA GLU A 11 15.03 -21.18 -80.73
C GLU A 11 15.90 -20.32 -79.81
N MET A 12 16.75 -19.46 -80.37
CA MET A 12 17.56 -18.51 -79.60
C MET A 12 16.67 -17.49 -78.85
N GLU A 13 15.65 -16.94 -79.50
CA GLU A 13 14.71 -16.01 -78.87
C GLU A 13 13.89 -16.68 -77.76
N LEU A 14 13.46 -17.93 -77.96
CA LEU A 14 12.78 -18.73 -76.93
C LEU A 14 13.65 -18.94 -75.70
N LEU A 15 14.91 -19.34 -75.88
CA LEU A 15 15.86 -19.52 -74.77
C LEU A 15 16.17 -18.22 -74.05
N LYS A 16 16.23 -17.10 -74.78
CA LYS A 16 16.41 -15.77 -74.19
C LYS A 16 15.20 -15.36 -73.35
N LEU A 17 14.00 -15.60 -73.85
CA LEU A 17 12.75 -15.34 -73.14
C LEU A 17 12.61 -16.22 -71.88
N GLU A 18 12.98 -17.50 -71.98
CA GLU A 18 13.01 -18.41 -70.82
C GLU A 18 13.99 -17.90 -69.75
N LYS A 19 15.18 -17.46 -70.15
CA LYS A 19 16.17 -16.87 -69.23
C LYS A 19 15.68 -15.57 -68.59
N GLU A 20 15.02 -14.70 -69.34
CA GLU A 20 14.50 -13.42 -68.85
C GLU A 20 13.30 -13.59 -67.90
N SER A 21 12.48 -14.62 -68.12
CA SER A 21 11.30 -14.94 -67.29
C SER A 21 11.58 -15.98 -66.19
N ALA A 22 12.83 -16.44 -66.09
CA ALA A 22 13.26 -17.53 -65.23
C ALA A 22 12.94 -17.30 -63.74
N ASP A 23 13.05 -16.06 -63.28
CA ASP A 23 12.86 -15.67 -61.89
C ASP A 23 11.40 -15.83 -61.41
N VAL A 24 10.44 -15.73 -62.34
CA VAL A 24 9.00 -15.86 -62.09
C VAL A 24 8.38 -17.15 -62.60
N THR A 25 9.07 -17.91 -63.45
CA THR A 25 8.55 -19.19 -64.00
C THR A 25 9.29 -20.42 -63.47
N HIS A 26 10.61 -20.35 -63.25
CA HIS A 26 11.33 -21.54 -62.79
C HIS A 26 11.12 -21.79 -61.30
N LYS A 27 10.79 -23.06 -61.01
CA LYS A 27 10.61 -23.58 -59.65
C LYS A 27 11.78 -23.27 -58.72
N PHE A 28 13.02 -23.25 -59.23
CA PHE A 28 14.21 -22.97 -58.42
C PHE A 28 14.14 -21.59 -57.75
N TYR A 29 13.95 -20.52 -58.53
CA TYR A 29 13.87 -19.15 -58.02
C TYR A 29 12.61 -18.91 -57.19
N LEU A 30 11.47 -19.46 -57.63
CA LEU A 30 10.20 -19.38 -56.90
C LEU A 30 10.25 -20.09 -55.55
N SER A 31 10.89 -21.26 -55.47
CA SER A 31 10.98 -22.04 -54.22
C SER A 31 11.80 -21.31 -53.17
N GLN A 32 12.88 -20.63 -53.59
CA GLN A 32 13.67 -19.79 -52.69
C GLN A 32 12.83 -18.62 -52.16
N ARG A 33 12.14 -17.89 -53.05
CA ARG A 33 11.25 -16.78 -52.67
C ARG A 33 10.14 -17.22 -51.72
N PHE A 34 9.52 -18.37 -52.00
CA PHE A 34 8.48 -18.95 -51.16
C PHE A 34 9.01 -19.31 -49.78
N THR A 35 10.20 -19.91 -49.71
CA THR A 35 10.86 -20.24 -48.43
C THR A 35 11.12 -18.98 -47.60
N SER A 36 11.65 -17.91 -48.20
CA SER A 36 11.88 -16.65 -47.50
C SER A 36 10.57 -16.00 -47.02
N LEU A 37 9.53 -16.03 -47.86
CA LEU A 37 8.22 -15.49 -47.48
C LEU A 37 7.57 -16.30 -46.34
N GLN A 38 7.70 -17.63 -46.40
CA GLN A 38 7.19 -18.53 -45.36
C GLN A 38 7.92 -18.28 -44.03
N GLN A 39 9.26 -18.16 -44.06
CA GLN A 39 10.04 -17.82 -42.87
C GLN A 39 9.60 -16.47 -42.28
N PHE A 40 9.48 -15.45 -43.11
CA PHE A 40 9.01 -14.13 -42.67
C PHE A 40 7.61 -14.19 -42.04
N THR A 41 6.70 -14.93 -42.67
CA THR A 41 5.32 -15.10 -42.17
C THR A 41 5.29 -15.83 -40.83
N SER A 42 6.10 -16.88 -40.67
CA SER A 42 6.25 -17.60 -39.40
C SER A 42 6.77 -16.67 -38.29
N HIS A 43 7.81 -15.88 -38.58
CA HIS A 43 8.34 -14.91 -37.62
C HIS A 43 7.29 -13.86 -37.21
N LEU A 44 6.52 -13.34 -38.16
CA LEU A 44 5.44 -12.40 -37.86
C LEU A 44 4.39 -13.05 -36.94
N HIS A 45 4.04 -14.31 -37.20
CA HIS A 45 3.11 -15.04 -36.36
C HIS A 45 3.63 -15.24 -34.93
N ASP A 46 4.92 -15.55 -34.77
CA ASP A 46 5.56 -15.67 -33.45
C ASP A 46 5.53 -14.33 -32.70
N VAL A 47 5.84 -13.21 -33.37
CA VAL A 47 5.79 -11.87 -32.77
C VAL A 47 4.38 -11.53 -32.30
N LEU A 48 3.35 -11.82 -33.10
CA LEU A 48 1.96 -11.59 -32.70
C LEU A 48 1.55 -12.44 -31.50
N ARG A 49 2.01 -13.70 -31.43
CA ARG A 49 1.78 -14.59 -30.30
C ARG A 49 2.42 -14.04 -29.02
N GLU A 50 3.67 -13.60 -29.10
CA GLU A 50 4.38 -12.99 -27.97
C GLU A 50 3.74 -11.67 -27.53
N GLN A 51 3.32 -10.83 -28.47
CA GLN A 51 2.60 -9.59 -28.16
C GLN A 51 1.28 -9.88 -27.42
N ALA A 52 0.51 -10.87 -27.87
CA ALA A 52 -0.73 -11.28 -27.22
C ALA A 52 -0.47 -11.86 -25.82
N SER A 53 0.58 -12.67 -25.67
CA SER A 53 1.03 -13.22 -24.39
C SER A 53 1.44 -12.12 -23.41
N LEU A 54 2.26 -11.17 -23.87
CA LEU A 54 2.71 -10.03 -23.08
C LEU A 54 1.54 -9.14 -22.65
N ARG A 55 0.62 -8.84 -23.57
CA ARG A 55 -0.60 -8.08 -23.23
C ARG A 55 -1.41 -8.79 -22.15
N ARG A 56 -1.60 -10.11 -22.27
CA ARG A 56 -2.32 -10.90 -21.25
C ARG A 56 -1.63 -10.81 -19.89
N ARG A 57 -0.30 -10.98 -19.85
CA ARG A 57 0.49 -10.90 -18.61
C ARG A 57 0.50 -9.51 -17.98
N LEU A 58 0.50 -8.45 -18.80
CA LEU A 58 0.42 -7.07 -18.31
C LEU A 58 -0.99 -6.69 -17.84
N MET A 59 -2.02 -7.30 -18.40
CA MET A 59 -3.40 -7.15 -17.94
C MET A 59 -3.71 -8.01 -16.71
N GLU A 60 -2.90 -9.03 -16.43
CA GLU A 60 -3.04 -9.85 -15.24
C GLU A 60 -2.64 -9.03 -14.00
N PRO A 61 -3.56 -8.77 -13.06
CA PRO A 61 -3.27 -7.94 -11.92
C PRO A 61 -2.21 -8.62 -11.03
N LEU A 62 -1.11 -7.91 -10.77
CA LEU A 62 0.04 -8.37 -9.97
C LEU A 62 -0.32 -8.73 -8.51
N CYS A 63 -1.52 -8.34 -8.07
CA CYS A 63 -2.08 -8.68 -6.78
C CYS A 63 -3.55 -9.01 -6.96
N GLN A 64 -3.99 -10.18 -6.50
CA GLN A 64 -5.40 -10.66 -6.50
C GLN A 64 -6.36 -9.81 -5.62
N THR A 65 -6.07 -8.52 -5.41
CA THR A 65 -6.80 -7.64 -4.47
C THR A 65 -7.23 -6.30 -5.07
N SER A 66 -6.77 -5.94 -6.27
CA SER A 66 -7.30 -4.76 -6.97
C SER A 66 -8.36 -5.21 -7.97
N LEU A 67 -9.63 -4.94 -7.63
CA LEU A 67 -10.67 -4.86 -8.63
C LEU A 67 -10.14 -3.97 -9.77
N PRO A 68 -10.31 -4.35 -11.05
CA PRO A 68 -9.96 -3.47 -12.15
C PRO A 68 -10.80 -2.20 -12.02
N VAL A 69 -10.19 -1.13 -11.51
CA VAL A 69 -10.80 0.19 -11.47
C VAL A 69 -10.53 0.82 -12.82
N GLU A 70 -11.57 1.36 -13.44
CA GLU A 70 -11.43 2.10 -14.68
C GLU A 70 -10.57 3.34 -14.45
N ALA A 71 -9.72 3.69 -15.42
CA ALA A 71 -8.65 4.69 -15.20
C ALA A 71 -9.20 6.09 -14.85
N ASP A 72 -10.40 6.41 -15.32
CA ASP A 72 -11.17 7.61 -14.98
C ASP A 72 -11.66 7.62 -13.51
N LEU A 73 -11.90 6.44 -12.93
CA LEU A 73 -12.35 6.27 -11.56
C LEU A 73 -11.21 6.32 -10.52
N HIS A 74 -9.95 6.19 -10.95
CA HIS A 74 -8.79 6.19 -10.04
C HIS A 74 -8.72 7.43 -9.15
N ARG A 75 -9.00 8.61 -9.68
CA ARG A 75 -8.96 9.87 -8.90
C ARG A 75 -9.95 9.82 -7.73
N TYR A 76 -11.16 9.31 -7.97
CA TYR A 76 -12.20 9.20 -6.95
C TYR A 76 -11.84 8.14 -5.91
N VAL A 77 -11.27 7.01 -6.32
CA VAL A 77 -10.82 5.96 -5.39
C VAL A 77 -9.72 6.49 -4.46
N VAL A 78 -8.75 7.26 -4.99
CA VAL A 78 -7.70 7.87 -4.17
C VAL A 78 -8.30 8.85 -3.16
N GLU A 79 -9.27 9.67 -3.58
CA GLU A 79 -9.94 10.63 -2.70
C GLU A 79 -10.74 9.93 -1.59
N VAL A 80 -11.47 8.87 -1.92
CA VAL A 80 -12.21 8.05 -0.95
C VAL A 80 -11.26 7.36 0.02
N MET A 81 -10.18 6.76 -0.47
CA MET A 81 -9.19 6.10 0.39
C MET A 81 -8.56 7.08 1.38
N ARG A 82 -8.27 8.32 0.96
CA ARG A 82 -7.80 9.37 1.87
C ARG A 82 -8.83 9.66 2.96
N MET A 83 -10.11 9.85 2.60
CA MET A 83 -11.18 10.08 3.58
C MET A 83 -11.34 8.92 4.56
N VAL A 84 -11.17 7.68 4.09
CA VAL A 84 -11.24 6.49 4.95
C VAL A 84 -10.11 6.46 5.96
N VAL A 85 -8.88 6.80 5.55
CA VAL A 85 -7.74 6.89 6.47
C VAL A 85 -7.97 7.97 7.53
N ASP A 86 -8.37 9.18 7.11
CA ASP A 86 -8.68 10.28 8.03
C ASP A 86 -9.80 9.90 9.02
N PHE A 87 -10.81 9.17 8.55
CA PHE A 87 -11.89 8.67 9.39
C PHE A 87 -11.42 7.65 10.41
N ILE A 88 -10.56 6.69 10.00
CA ILE A 88 -10.01 5.68 10.90
C ILE A 88 -9.21 6.34 12.01
N GLU A 89 -8.32 7.28 11.69
CA GLU A 89 -7.52 8.02 12.68
C GLU A 89 -8.42 8.76 13.68
N ASN A 90 -9.46 9.44 13.20
CA ASN A 90 -10.41 10.17 14.05
C ASN A 90 -11.21 9.23 14.96
N LEU A 91 -11.66 8.10 14.40
CA LEU A 91 -12.40 7.09 15.15
C LEU A 91 -11.54 6.49 16.25
N GLU A 92 -10.27 6.19 15.97
CA GLU A 92 -9.32 5.64 16.93
C GLU A 92 -9.06 6.64 18.09
N ALA A 93 -8.88 7.93 17.79
CA ALA A 93 -8.74 8.97 18.80
C ALA A 93 -9.98 9.08 19.71
N LYS A 94 -11.18 9.00 19.13
CA LYS A 94 -12.45 8.99 19.89
C LYS A 94 -12.59 7.76 20.77
N ILE A 95 -12.28 6.56 20.24
CA ILE A 95 -12.29 5.31 21.02
C ILE A 95 -11.30 5.38 22.18
N SER A 96 -10.10 5.89 21.95
CA SER A 96 -9.09 6.10 23.00
C SER A 96 -9.62 7.03 24.11
N THR A 97 -10.26 8.12 23.73
CA THR A 97 -10.89 9.05 24.68
C THR A 97 -11.96 8.35 25.53
N VAL A 98 -12.88 7.59 24.91
CA VAL A 98 -13.92 6.84 25.64
C VAL A 98 -13.31 5.80 26.58
N ARG A 99 -12.24 5.11 26.16
CA ARG A 99 -11.54 4.13 27.00
C ARG A 99 -10.80 4.74 28.18
N SER A 100 -10.50 6.04 28.16
CA SER A 100 -9.90 6.73 29.31
C SER A 100 -10.91 7.06 30.41
N ILE A 101 -12.22 7.08 30.11
CA ILE A 101 -13.26 7.43 31.10
C ILE A 101 -13.24 6.50 32.33
N PRO A 102 -13.19 5.16 32.21
CA PRO A 102 -13.08 4.28 33.37
C PRO A 102 -11.84 4.56 34.24
N THR A 103 -10.72 4.97 33.62
CA THR A 103 -9.49 5.29 34.37
C THR A 103 -9.59 6.60 35.16
N ILE A 104 -10.50 7.49 34.77
CA ILE A 104 -10.79 8.71 35.53
C ILE A 104 -11.51 8.38 36.83
N ASP A 105 -12.44 7.43 36.83
CA ASP A 105 -13.15 6.99 38.04
C ASP A 105 -12.19 6.35 39.06
N ASP A 106 -11.28 5.48 38.61
CA ASP A 106 -10.24 4.90 39.47
C ASP A 106 -9.31 5.98 40.06
N SER A 107 -8.92 6.96 39.22
CA SER A 107 -8.09 8.09 39.66
C SER A 107 -8.81 8.97 40.67
N MET A 108 -10.11 9.20 40.48
CA MET A 108 -10.96 9.96 41.40
C MET A 108 -11.14 9.24 42.74
N SER A 109 -11.32 7.91 42.72
CA SER A 109 -11.37 7.08 43.92
C SER A 109 -10.07 7.14 44.72
N ASN A 110 -8.92 7.04 44.03
CA ASN A 110 -7.60 7.17 44.65
C ASN A 110 -7.40 8.57 45.27
N LEU A 111 -7.84 9.62 44.59
CA LEU A 111 -7.79 10.98 45.11
C LEU A 111 -8.66 11.14 46.37
N ASN A 112 -9.90 10.63 46.34
CA ASN A 112 -10.80 10.66 47.48
C ASN A 112 -10.21 9.93 48.70
N ASN A 113 -9.58 8.77 48.48
CA ASN A 113 -8.87 8.05 49.54
C ASN A 113 -7.69 8.86 50.10
N GLY A 114 -6.90 9.52 49.24
CA GLY A 114 -5.82 10.41 49.67
C GLY A 114 -6.32 11.60 50.50
N VAL A 115 -7.43 12.21 50.10
CA VAL A 115 -8.09 13.29 50.87
C VAL A 115 -8.56 12.79 52.24
N ALA A 116 -9.17 11.60 52.30
CA ALA A 116 -9.59 11.00 53.58
C ALA A 116 -8.40 10.75 54.52
N GLN A 117 -7.28 10.26 53.99
CA GLN A 117 -6.05 10.06 54.77
C GLN A 117 -5.47 11.39 55.27
N LEU A 118 -5.43 12.42 54.43
CA LEU A 118 -4.98 13.76 54.85
C LEU A 118 -5.86 14.34 55.94
N LEU A 119 -7.19 14.22 55.82
CA LEU A 119 -8.12 14.63 56.87
C LEU A 119 -7.84 13.90 58.19
N ALA A 120 -7.64 12.59 58.16
CA ALA A 120 -7.29 11.82 59.34
C ALA A 120 -5.99 12.32 60.00
N GLN A 121 -4.96 12.61 59.20
CA GLN A 121 -3.72 13.19 59.71
C GLN A 121 -3.92 14.59 60.31
N VAL A 122 -4.72 15.45 59.69
CA VAL A 122 -5.05 16.77 60.24
C VAL A 122 -5.73 16.62 61.61
N THR A 123 -6.71 15.72 61.74
CA THR A 123 -7.37 15.50 63.04
C THR A 123 -6.42 15.00 64.12
N GLU A 124 -5.45 14.15 63.74
CA GLU A 124 -4.44 13.65 64.67
C GLU A 124 -3.47 14.76 65.10
N VAL A 125 -3.04 15.62 64.16
CA VAL A 125 -2.22 16.80 64.46
C VAL A 125 -2.96 17.76 65.38
N GLU A 126 -4.25 18.01 65.14
CA GLU A 126 -5.07 18.84 66.03
C GLU A 126 -5.19 18.23 67.43
N ARG A 127 -5.39 16.91 67.52
CA ARG A 127 -5.46 16.18 68.80
C ARG A 127 -4.16 16.30 69.58
N LEU A 128 -3.02 16.06 68.93
CA LEU A 128 -1.69 16.18 69.52
C LEU A 128 -1.41 17.62 69.96
N SER A 129 -1.77 18.61 69.14
CA SER A 129 -1.63 20.03 69.47
C SER A 129 -2.43 20.39 70.74
N LYS A 130 -3.69 19.94 70.84
CA LYS A 130 -4.52 20.12 72.05
C LYS A 130 -3.88 19.47 73.28
N GLN A 131 -3.31 18.27 73.16
CA GLN A 131 -2.62 17.60 74.26
C GLN A 131 -1.38 18.38 74.73
N ILE A 132 -0.58 18.90 73.80
CA ILE A 132 0.60 19.72 74.13
C ILE A 132 0.17 21.00 74.88
N LEU A 133 -0.89 21.67 74.42
CA LEU A 133 -1.42 22.86 75.09
C LEU A 133 -1.93 22.56 76.50
N GLN A 134 -2.67 21.46 76.68
CA GLN A 134 -3.11 21.00 77.99
C GLN A 134 -1.92 20.69 78.91
N TRP A 135 -0.92 19.95 78.41
CA TRP A 135 0.28 19.61 79.19
C TRP A 135 1.06 20.86 79.61
N ARG A 136 1.23 21.83 78.70
CA ARG A 136 1.84 23.13 79.02
C ARG A 136 1.04 23.87 80.10
N SER A 137 -0.29 23.91 79.97
CA SER A 137 -1.16 24.60 80.95
C SER A 137 -1.06 24.00 82.35
N GLN A 138 -1.04 22.66 82.46
CA GLN A 138 -0.88 21.96 83.73
C GLN A 138 0.48 22.25 84.38
N ASN A 139 1.56 22.27 83.59
CA ASN A 139 2.90 22.57 84.07
C ASN A 139 3.08 24.04 84.49
N SER A 140 2.38 24.99 83.86
CA SER A 140 2.35 26.38 84.33
C SER A 140 1.55 26.57 85.63
N SER A 141 0.53 25.74 85.88
CA SER A 141 -0.26 25.80 87.12
C SER A 141 0.48 25.20 88.31
N THR A 142 1.31 24.17 88.11
CA THR A 142 2.20 23.62 89.17
C THR A 142 3.31 24.60 89.54
N SER A 143 3.88 25.33 88.57
CA SER A 143 4.92 26.34 88.86
C SER A 143 4.42 27.55 89.65
N ILE A 144 3.11 27.83 89.69
CA ILE A 144 2.52 28.92 90.48
C ILE A 144 2.25 28.46 91.93
N ASN A 145 1.90 27.19 92.13
CA ASN A 145 1.62 26.65 93.46
C ASN A 145 2.89 26.38 94.29
N ASP A 146 4.05 26.21 93.65
CA ASP A 146 5.35 26.08 94.32
C ASP A 146 5.96 27.44 94.75
N ILE A 147 5.31 28.58 94.46
CA ILE A 147 5.76 29.93 94.89
C ILE A 147 4.97 30.44 96.12
N THR A 148 3.90 29.75 96.53
CA THR A 148 3.03 30.19 97.65
C THR A 148 2.96 29.24 98.86
N THR A 149 3.98 28.41 99.09
CA THR A 149 4.11 27.67 100.36
C THR A 149 5.52 27.82 100.91
#